data_AF-A0A9E5V4H9-F1
#
_entry.id   AF-A0A9E5V4H9-F1
#
_cell.length_a   1.000
_cell.length_b   1.000
_cell.length_c   1.000
_cell.angle_alpha   90.00
_cell.angle_beta   90.00
_cell.angle_gamma   90.00
#
_symmetry.space_group_name_H-M   'P 1'
#
loop_
_entity.id
_entity.type
_entity.pdbx_description
1 polymer ?
#
loop_
_entity_poly.entity_id
_entity_poly.type
_entity_poly.pdbx_seq_one_letter_code
_entity_poly.pdbx_strand_id
1 'polypeptide(L)' 'DKHRTRIVNYAYYQAELLCSIGSGAVESAVKQIDRRLQISGAKWNVESVNPMLQLKCAYLNGQLAF' A
#
# COMPACT_ATOMS: atom_id res chain seq x y z
N ASP A 1 -20.73 -10.37 12.82
CA ASP A 1 -21.11 -9.16 13.59
C ASP A 1 -19.94 -8.27 14.01
N LYS A 2 -18.82 -8.83 14.50
CA LYS A 2 -17.65 -8.14 15.09
C LYS A 2 -17.08 -6.90 14.37
N HIS A 3 -17.21 -6.79 13.04
CA HIS A 3 -16.62 -5.70 12.25
C HIS A 3 -17.65 -4.74 11.64
N ARG A 4 -18.95 -4.98 11.84
CA ARG A 4 -20.03 -4.27 11.14
C ARG A 4 -20.01 -2.76 11.40
N THR A 5 -19.60 -2.35 12.60
CA THR A 5 -19.50 -0.93 13.00
C THR A 5 -18.27 -0.20 12.44
N ARG A 6 -17.28 -0.94 11.90
CA ARG A 6 -16.05 -0.37 11.30
C ARG A 6 -16.13 -0.26 9.78
N ILE A 7 -17.12 -0.93 9.17
CA ILE A 7 -17.31 -0.92 7.74
C ILE A 7 -17.96 0.41 7.36
N VAL A 8 -17.27 1.17 6.52
CA VAL A 8 -17.76 2.43 5.97
C VAL A 8 -18.97 2.15 5.06
N ASN A 9 -19.92 3.09 5.00
CA ASN A 9 -21.04 3.00 4.07
C ASN A 9 -20.56 3.21 2.62
N TYR A 10 -20.10 2.13 1.98
CA TYR A 10 -19.60 2.17 0.61
C TYR A 10 -20.63 2.69 -0.40
N ALA A 11 -21.92 2.40 -0.21
CA ALA A 11 -22.97 2.87 -1.12
C ALA A 11 -23.06 4.41 -1.12
N TYR A 12 -22.99 5.03 0.06
CA TYR A 12 -22.97 6.50 0.17
C TYR A 12 -21.70 7.10 -0.45
N TYR A 13 -20.53 6.53 -0.15
CA TYR A 13 -19.26 7.03 -0.66
C TYR A 13 -19.14 6.90 -2.19
N GLN A 14 -19.79 5.88 -2.77
CA GLN A 14 -19.85 5.69 -4.21
C GLN A 14 -20.76 6.72 -4.88
N ALA A 15 -21.94 6.94 -4.31
CA ALA A 15 -22.93 7.88 -4.84
C ALA A 15 -22.42 9.32 -4.82
N GLU A 16 -21.74 9.71 -3.75
CA GLU A 16 -21.19 11.06 -3.54
C GLU A 16 -19.78 11.23 -4.13
N LEU A 17 -19.21 10.17 -4.74
CA LEU A 17 -17.87 10.15 -5.32
C LEU A 17 -16.77 10.66 -4.36
N LEU A 18 -16.95 10.42 -3.04
CA LEU A 18 -16.07 10.94 -2.00
C LEU A 18 -14.66 10.33 -2.07
N CYS A 19 -14.55 9.08 -2.52
CA CYS A 19 -13.27 8.43 -2.75
C CYS A 19 -13.37 7.31 -3.78
N SER A 20 -12.22 6.92 -4.35
CA SER A 20 -12.12 5.70 -5.14
C SER A 20 -12.30 4.48 -4.23
N ILE A 21 -13.43 3.79 -4.37
CA ILE A 21 -13.72 2.54 -3.65
C ILE A 21 -12.91 1.36 -4.23
N GLY A 22 -12.35 1.52 -5.44
CA GLY A 22 -11.46 0.54 -6.04
C GLY A 22 -10.12 0.46 -5.32
N SER A 23 -9.74 -0.74 -4.86
CA SER A 23 -8.44 -1.05 -4.25
C SER A 23 -7.29 -1.11 -5.25
N GLY A 24 -7.57 -1.04 -6.56
CA GLY A 24 -6.59 -1.31 -7.62
C GLY A 24 -5.32 -0.46 -7.53
N ALA A 25 -5.43 0.81 -7.14
CA ALA A 25 -4.26 1.68 -6.93
C ALA A 25 -3.40 1.22 -5.73
N VAL A 26 -4.05 0.87 -4.62
CA VAL A 26 -3.39 0.36 -3.40
C VAL A 26 -2.73 -0.99 -3.66
N GLU A 27 -3.46 -1.92 -4.28
CA GLU A 27 -2.95 -3.25 -4.64
C GLU A 27 -1.78 -3.16 -5.61
N SER A 28 -1.85 -2.24 -6.58
CA SER A 28 -0.76 -2.02 -7.53
C SER A 28 0.47 -1.41 -6.85
N ALA A 29 0.30 -0.49 -5.91
CA ALA A 29 1.40 0.07 -5.12
C ALA A 29 2.08 -1.01 -4.27
N VAL A 30 1.31 -1.84 -3.56
CA VAL A 30 1.82 -2.96 -2.77
C VAL A 30 2.60 -3.95 -3.64
N LYS A 31 2.07 -4.31 -4.82
CA LYS A 31 2.77 -5.19 -5.77
C LYS A 31 4.08 -4.60 -6.27
N GLN A 32 4.16 -3.29 -6.49
CA GLN A 32 5.39 -2.63 -6.93
C GLN A 32 6.47 -2.63 -5.84
N ILE A 33 6.08 -2.43 -4.58
CA ILE A 33 6.98 -2.50 -3.43
C ILE A 33 7.51 -3.93 -3.27
N ASP A 34 6.61 -4.92 -3.25
CA ASP A 34 6.95 -6.33 -3.03
C ASP A 34 7.86 -6.89 -4.14
N ARG A 35 7.49 -6.70 -5.41
CA ARG A 35 8.24 -7.18 -6.59
C ARG A 35 9.70 -6.72 -6.61
N ARG A 36 10.00 -5.53 -6.09
CA ARG A 36 11.32 -4.91 -6.16
C ARG A 36 12.17 -5.15 -4.92
N LEU A 37 11.57 -5.61 -3.82
CA LEU A 37 12.28 -5.97 -2.60
C LEU A 37 12.46 -7.49 -2.46
N GLN A 38 11.65 -8.28 -3.16
CA GLN A 38 11.79 -9.73 -3.22
C GLN A 38 12.97 -10.13 -4.11
N ILE A 39 14.00 -10.70 -3.51
CA ILE A 39 15.03 -11.48 -4.21
C ILE A 39 14.61 -12.95 -4.12
N SER A 40 14.50 -13.63 -5.26
CA SER A 40 14.06 -15.03 -5.30
C SER A 40 14.99 -15.91 -4.45
N GLY A 41 14.42 -16.68 -3.52
CA GLY A 41 15.18 -17.50 -2.57
C GLY A 41 15.73 -16.77 -1.34
N ALA A 42 15.63 -15.43 -1.27
CA ALA A 42 16.05 -14.67 -0.11
C ALA A 42 14.91 -14.52 0.92
N LYS A 43 15.29 -14.39 2.20
CA LYS A 43 14.39 -14.01 3.29
C LYS A 43 14.65 -12.57 3.70
N TRP A 44 13.62 -11.90 4.16
CA TRP A 44 13.73 -10.56 4.71
C TRP A 44 14.51 -10.58 6.03
N ASN A 45 15.48 -9.68 6.17
CA ASN A 45 16.04 -9.35 7.47
C ASN A 45 15.12 -8.32 8.15
N VAL A 46 14.49 -8.71 9.26
CA VAL A 46 13.55 -7.90 10.06
C VAL A 46 14.10 -6.51 10.36
N GLU A 47 15.39 -6.40 10.66
CA GLU A 47 16.05 -5.12 10.97
C GLU A 47 16.07 -4.17 9.77
N SER A 48 16.22 -4.72 8.56
CA SER A 48 16.33 -3.96 7.31
C SER A 48 14.99 -3.67 6.62
N VAL A 49 13.92 -4.37 7.02
CA VAL A 49 12.58 -4.26 6.40
C VAL A 49 12.08 -2.81 6.46
N ASN A 50 12.09 -2.20 7.65
CA ASN A 50 11.55 -0.86 7.84
C ASN A 50 12.32 0.22 7.06
N PRO A 51 13.67 0.29 7.12
CA PRO A 51 14.44 1.21 6.29
C PRO A 51 14.21 1.02 4.79
N MET A 52 14.13 -0.22 4.30
CA MET A 52 13.91 -0.48 2.87
C MET A 52 12.51 -0.10 2.41
N LEU A 53 11.49 -0.36 3.23
CA LEU A 53 10.13 0.09 2.94
C LEU A 53 10.06 1.62 2.88
N GLN A 54 10.65 2.33 3.86
CA GLN A 54 10.69 3.79 3.87
C GLN A 54 11.37 4.36 2.62
N LEU A 55 12.52 3.82 2.25
CA LEU A 55 13.24 4.22 1.05
C LEU A 55 12.39 4.03 -0.22
N LYS A 56 11.67 2.91 -0.33
CA LYS A 56 10.78 2.64 -1.48
C LYS A 56 9.55 3.55 -1.50
N CYS A 57 8.95 3.81 -0.34
CA CYS A 57 7.87 4.78 -0.24
C CYS A 57 8.34 6.17 -0.69
N ALA A 58 9.50 6.62 -0.21
CA ALA A 58 10.08 7.89 -0.63
C ALA A 58 10.35 7.95 -2.14
N TYR A 59 10.87 6.86 -2.74
CA TYR A 59 11.07 6.75 -4.18
C TYR A 59 9.76 6.88 -4.96
N LEU A 60 8.73 6.10 -4.60
CA LEU A 60 7.44 6.09 -5.29
C LEU A 60 6.69 7.42 -5.13
N ASN A 61 6.90 8.12 -4.03
CA ASN A 61 6.35 9.44 -3.77
C ASN A 61 7.19 10.58 -4.41
N GLY A 62 8.29 10.28 -5.11
CA GLY A 62 9.17 11.30 -5.70
C GLY A 62 9.92 12.15 -4.67
N GLN A 63 10.02 11.68 -3.43
CA GLN A 63 10.66 12.39 -2.30
C GLN A 63 12.17 12.16 -2.23
N LEU A 64 12.70 11.23 -3.04
CA LEU A 64 14.12 11.11 -3.31
C LEU A 64 14.48 12.13 -4.41
N ALA A 65 14.47 13.41 -4.06
CA ALA A 65 14.96 14.47 -4.93
C ALA A 65 16.49 14.31 -5.10
N PHE A 66 16.95 14.29 -6.34
CA PHE A 66 18.35 14.50 -6.72
C PHE A 66 18.55 15.96 -7.09
#